data_AF-A0AA37M2J9-F1
#
_entry.id   AF-A0AA37M2J9-F1
#
_cell.length_a   1.000
_cell.length_b   1.000
_cell.length_c   1.000
_cell.angle_alpha   90.00
_cell.angle_beta   90.00
_cell.angle_gamma   90.00
#
_symmetry.space_group_name_H-M   'P 1'
#
loop_
_entity.id
_entity.type
_entity.pdbx_description
1 polymer ?
#
loop_
_entity_poly.entity_id
_entity_poly.type
_entity_poly.pdbx_seq_one_letter_code
_entity_poly.pdbx_strand_id
1 'polypeptide(L)'
;MTMSDRHEPFPPKPIPARSRSDAAKPRPIAGRSGAEPDPVSLFAVPIAGTTSRPDDPVPVTQTLYRTPEHRYVIRTCLHLGADSALDVCDVMIYADEAALREALSAGGDGLDQALLAAAGLDPDRE
;
A
#
# COMPACT_ATOMS: atom_id res chain seq x y z
N MET A 1 28.18 -9.65 67.32
CA MET A 1 26.75 -9.53 66.96
C MET A 1 26.65 -9.58 65.44
N THR A 2 26.06 -10.65 64.93
CA THR A 2 25.85 -10.98 63.51
C THR A 2 24.57 -10.34 63.00
N MET A 3 24.57 -9.69 61.84
CA MET A 3 23.41 -9.65 60.93
C MET A 3 23.91 -9.55 59.49
N SER A 4 23.76 -10.64 58.74
CA SER A 4 23.87 -10.68 57.28
C SER A 4 22.50 -10.33 56.71
N ASP A 5 22.36 -9.13 56.15
CA ASP A 5 21.17 -8.79 55.36
C ASP A 5 21.35 -9.40 53.96
N ARG A 6 20.65 -10.51 53.69
CA ARG A 6 20.56 -11.13 52.37
C ARG A 6 19.43 -10.46 51.61
N HIS A 7 19.77 -9.55 50.70
CA HIS A 7 18.83 -9.11 49.66
C HIS A 7 18.75 -10.18 48.56
N GLU A 8 17.67 -10.96 48.54
CA GLU A 8 17.30 -11.77 47.37
C GLU A 8 16.74 -10.85 46.27
N PRO A 9 17.19 -10.97 45.01
CA PRO A 9 16.57 -10.27 43.90
C PRO A 9 15.26 -10.96 43.51
N PHE A 10 14.14 -10.24 43.62
CA PHE A 10 12.85 -10.68 43.10
C PHE A 10 12.94 -10.97 41.58
N PRO A 11 12.33 -12.06 41.07
CA PRO A 11 12.28 -12.28 39.63
C PRO A 11 11.37 -11.24 38.96
N PRO A 12 11.72 -10.76 37.74
CA PRO A 12 10.87 -9.81 37.02
C PRO A 12 9.54 -10.47 36.63
N LYS A 13 8.44 -9.75 36.84
CA LYS A 13 7.10 -10.17 36.40
C LYS A 13 7.05 -10.36 34.87
N PRO A 14 6.36 -11.38 34.36
CA PRO A 14 6.23 -11.56 32.91
C PRO A 14 5.43 -10.40 32.31
N ILE A 15 6.01 -9.76 31.30
CA ILE A 15 5.34 -8.75 30.47
C ILE A 15 4.29 -9.50 29.64
N PRO A 16 3.00 -9.12 29.67
CA PRO A 16 2.02 -9.73 28.78
C PRO A 16 2.42 -9.45 27.33
N ALA A 17 2.62 -10.52 26.56
CA ALA A 17 2.87 -10.45 25.14
C ALA A 17 1.74 -9.65 24.46
N ARG A 18 2.07 -8.47 23.92
CA ARG A 18 1.19 -7.72 23.02
C ARG A 18 0.87 -8.65 21.85
N SER A 19 -0.33 -9.22 21.87
CA SER A 19 -0.95 -9.83 20.70
C SER A 19 -1.03 -8.75 19.62
N ARG A 20 -0.09 -8.75 18.68
CA ARG A 20 -0.29 -8.09 17.39
C ARG A 20 -1.15 -9.03 16.55
N SER A 21 -2.45 -9.00 16.80
CA SER A 21 -3.45 -9.53 15.88
C SER A 21 -4.39 -8.39 15.52
N ASP A 22 -3.83 -7.44 14.79
CA ASP A 22 -4.60 -6.55 13.92
C ASP A 22 -3.78 -6.40 12.64
N ALA A 23 -3.66 -7.51 11.91
CA ALA A 23 -3.42 -7.42 10.48
C ALA A 23 -4.66 -6.72 9.93
N ALA A 24 -4.56 -5.40 9.80
CA ALA A 24 -5.59 -4.55 9.24
C ALA A 24 -6.01 -5.19 7.91
N LYS A 25 -7.20 -5.78 7.91
CA LYS A 25 -7.81 -6.32 6.70
C LYS A 25 -7.81 -5.15 5.70
N PRO A 26 -7.20 -5.29 4.51
CA PRO A 26 -7.19 -4.21 3.54
C PRO A 26 -8.63 -3.77 3.32
N ARG A 27 -8.92 -2.50 3.64
CA ARG A 27 -10.23 -1.93 3.34
C ARG A 27 -10.37 -1.95 1.82
N PRO A 28 -11.55 -2.32 1.28
CA PRO A 28 -11.75 -2.24 -0.15
C PRO A 28 -11.46 -0.80 -0.58
N ILE A 29 -10.40 -0.63 -1.37
CA ILE A 29 -10.14 0.62 -2.09
C ILE A 29 -11.37 0.83 -2.95
N ALA A 30 -12.01 1.99 -2.81
CA ALA A 30 -13.31 2.26 -3.40
C ALA A 30 -13.29 2.11 -4.93
N GLY A 31 -13.57 0.91 -5.41
CA GLY A 31 -14.04 0.62 -6.76
C GLY A 31 -15.56 0.54 -6.72
N ARG A 32 -16.22 1.13 -7.73
CA ARG A 32 -17.67 1.13 -7.91
C ARG A 32 -18.25 -0.26 -7.63
N SER A 33 -19.19 -0.34 -6.69
CA SER A 33 -19.91 -1.56 -6.31
C SER A 33 -20.61 -2.17 -7.52
N GLY A 34 -20.00 -3.19 -8.12
CA GLY A 34 -20.49 -3.87 -9.33
C GLY A 34 -19.39 -4.35 -10.30
N ALA A 35 -18.14 -3.91 -10.11
CA ALA A 35 -17.02 -4.30 -10.97
C ALA A 35 -16.58 -5.76 -10.74
N GLU A 36 -16.30 -6.47 -11.84
CA GLU A 36 -15.56 -7.73 -11.79
C GLU A 36 -14.28 -7.58 -10.95
N PRO A 37 -13.83 -8.66 -10.27
CA PRO A 37 -12.61 -8.61 -9.49
C PRO A 37 -11.42 -8.15 -10.36
N ASP A 38 -10.64 -7.19 -9.86
CA ASP A 38 -9.45 -6.71 -10.57
C ASP A 38 -8.52 -7.91 -10.89
N PRO A 39 -8.16 -8.15 -12.17
CA PRO A 39 -7.30 -9.26 -12.55
C PRO A 39 -5.96 -9.31 -11.82
N VAL A 40 -5.41 -8.16 -11.41
CA VAL A 40 -4.15 -8.09 -10.65
C VAL A 40 -4.31 -8.61 -9.23
N SER A 41 -5.52 -8.52 -8.66
CA SER A 41 -5.83 -9.08 -7.34
C SER A 41 -5.78 -10.61 -7.29
N LEU A 42 -5.67 -11.28 -8.44
CA LEU A 42 -5.47 -12.74 -8.49
C LEU A 42 -4.07 -13.17 -8.05
N PHE A 43 -3.07 -12.29 -8.12
CA PHE A 43 -1.67 -12.63 -7.81
C PHE A 43 -0.93 -11.59 -6.97
N ALA A 44 -1.55 -10.45 -6.67
CA ALA A 44 -0.95 -9.39 -5.86
C ALA A 44 -1.98 -8.76 -4.91
N VAL A 45 -1.51 -8.24 -3.77
CA VAL A 45 -2.35 -7.60 -2.76
C VAL A 45 -2.29 -6.08 -2.93
N PRO A 46 -3.43 -5.36 -3.03
CA PRO A 46 -3.41 -3.91 -3.13
C PRO A 46 -2.88 -3.30 -1.82
N ILE A 47 -1.92 -2.38 -1.95
CA ILE A 47 -1.30 -1.67 -0.82
C ILE A 47 -1.56 -0.17 -0.85
N ALA A 48 -1.87 0.41 -2.01
CA ALA A 48 -2.27 1.81 -2.14
C ALA A 48 -3.12 2.05 -3.39
N GLY A 49 -3.85 3.16 -3.42
CA GLY A 49 -4.60 3.58 -4.59
C GLY A 49 -4.78 5.09 -4.61
N THR A 50 -4.84 5.65 -5.80
CA THR A 50 -5.08 7.07 -6.05
C THR A 50 -5.95 7.26 -7.28
N THR A 51 -6.53 8.44 -7.40
CA THR A 51 -7.38 8.82 -8.51
C THR A 51 -6.99 10.23 -8.93
N SER A 52 -7.00 10.49 -10.23
CA SER A 52 -6.78 11.81 -10.80
C SER A 52 -7.82 12.81 -10.28
N ARG A 53 -7.60 14.10 -10.55
CA ARG A 53 -8.51 15.14 -10.08
C ARG A 53 -9.88 14.98 -10.75
N PRO A 54 -10.97 15.36 -10.07
CA PRO A 54 -12.32 15.27 -10.63
C PRO A 54 -12.51 16.04 -11.94
N ASP A 55 -11.73 17.12 -12.13
CA ASP A 55 -11.79 17.99 -13.30
C ASP A 55 -10.81 17.58 -14.41
N ASP A 56 -10.06 16.48 -14.23
CA ASP A 56 -9.18 15.99 -15.29
C ASP A 56 -10.02 15.49 -16.49
N PRO A 57 -9.65 15.86 -17.73
CA PRO A 57 -10.43 15.55 -18.92
C PRO A 57 -10.53 14.04 -19.19
N VAL A 58 -9.58 13.27 -18.67
CA VAL A 58 -9.60 11.80 -18.68
C VAL A 58 -9.34 11.34 -17.25
N PRO A 59 -10.38 10.90 -16.52
CA PRO A 59 -10.20 10.38 -15.17
C PRO A 59 -9.30 9.13 -15.19
N VAL A 60 -8.33 9.10 -14.28
CA VAL A 60 -7.37 8.01 -14.15
C VAL A 60 -7.46 7.43 -12.74
N THR A 61 -7.45 6.11 -12.63
CA THR A 61 -7.20 5.42 -11.37
C THR A 61 -5.87 4.69 -11.42
N GLN A 62 -5.09 4.78 -10.35
CA GLN A 62 -3.87 4.00 -10.19
C GLN A 62 -3.97 3.19 -8.89
N THR A 63 -3.67 1.90 -8.97
CA THR A 63 -3.59 1.03 -7.81
C THR A 63 -2.22 0.37 -7.75
N LEU A 64 -1.57 0.48 -6.60
CA LEU A 64 -0.30 -0.18 -6.31
C LEU A 64 -0.57 -1.47 -5.54
N TYR A 65 0.04 -2.55 -6.02
CA TYR A 65 -0.03 -3.86 -5.42
C TYR A 65 1.36 -4.36 -5.01
N ARG A 66 1.37 -5.34 -4.10
CA ARG A 66 2.55 -6.12 -3.73
C ARG A 66 2.34 -7.59 -4.02
N THR A 67 3.27 -8.21 -4.74
CA THR A 67 3.27 -9.66 -4.95
C THR A 67 3.87 -10.40 -3.74
N PRO A 68 3.63 -11.72 -3.59
CA PRO A 68 4.29 -12.53 -2.57
C PRO A 68 5.82 -12.54 -2.68
N GLU A 69 6.36 -12.38 -3.90
CA GLU A 69 7.81 -12.28 -4.18
C GLU A 69 8.35 -10.88 -3.94
N HIS A 70 7.60 -10.02 -3.25
CA HIS A 70 7.99 -8.65 -2.93
C HIS A 70 8.22 -7.75 -4.16
N ARG A 71 7.62 -8.05 -5.31
CA ARG A 71 7.58 -7.11 -6.44
C ARG A 71 6.45 -6.10 -6.28
N TYR A 72 6.60 -4.94 -6.90
CA TYR A 72 5.57 -3.91 -6.95
C TYR A 72 4.87 -3.95 -8.30
N VAL A 73 3.55 -3.80 -8.31
CA VAL A 73 2.75 -3.78 -9.54
C VAL A 73 1.86 -2.56 -9.52
N ILE A 74 1.92 -1.74 -10.57
CA ILE A 74 0.98 -0.62 -10.75
C ILE A 74 -0.01 -1.03 -11.84
N ARG A 75 -1.29 -0.89 -11.53
CA ARG A 75 -2.36 -0.90 -12.54
C ARG A 75 -2.91 0.50 -12.70
N THR A 76 -2.86 1.01 -13.91
CA THR A 76 -3.36 2.34 -14.28
C THR A 76 -4.53 2.18 -15.22
N CYS A 77 -5.70 2.74 -14.90
CA CYS A 77 -6.88 2.67 -15.73
C CYS A 77 -7.34 4.06 -16.15
N LEU A 78 -7.56 4.25 -17.45
CA LEU A 78 -8.20 5.42 -18.04
C LEU A 78 -9.69 5.15 -18.16
N HIS A 79 -10.51 6.05 -17.62
CA HIS A 79 -11.97 5.93 -17.66
C HIS A 79 -12.54 6.76 -18.82
N LEU A 80 -12.93 6.08 -19.89
CA LEU A 80 -13.48 6.73 -21.09
C LEU A 80 -15.01 6.84 -21.00
N GLY A 81 -15.48 7.85 -20.28
CA GLY A 81 -16.91 8.13 -20.12
C GLY A 81 -17.56 7.33 -18.99
N ALA A 82 -18.87 7.11 -19.07
CA ALA A 82 -19.64 6.48 -17.98
C ALA A 82 -19.67 4.93 -18.05
N ASP A 83 -19.23 4.35 -19.16
CA ASP A 83 -19.25 2.91 -19.41
C ASP A 83 -17.90 2.28 -19.06
N SER A 84 -17.89 1.43 -18.04
CA SER A 84 -16.69 0.71 -17.58
C SER A 84 -16.16 -0.30 -18.60
N ALA A 85 -16.97 -0.71 -19.59
CA ALA A 85 -16.47 -1.56 -20.69
C ALA A 85 -15.48 -0.83 -21.60
N LEU A 86 -15.41 0.50 -21.50
CA LEU A 86 -14.47 1.35 -22.25
C LEU A 86 -13.22 1.70 -21.44
N ASP A 87 -13.10 1.20 -20.20
CA ASP A 87 -11.91 1.43 -19.40
C ASP A 87 -10.70 0.74 -20.03
N VAL A 88 -9.62 1.50 -20.23
CA VAL A 88 -8.35 0.97 -20.75
C VAL A 88 -7.36 0.95 -19.61
N CYS A 89 -6.85 -0.24 -19.29
CA CYS A 89 -5.91 -0.41 -18.20
C CYS A 89 -4.57 -0.96 -18.67
N ASP A 90 -3.49 -0.38 -18.13
CA ASP A 90 -2.12 -0.86 -18.28
C ASP A 90 -1.59 -1.40 -16.95
N VAL A 91 -0.63 -2.32 -17.02
CA VAL A 91 0.00 -2.95 -15.86
C VAL A 91 1.52 -2.92 -16.00
N MET A 92 2.18 -2.33 -15.03
CA MET A 92 3.64 -2.26 -14.96
C MET A 92 4.16 -2.95 -13.70
N ILE A 93 5.28 -3.65 -13.82
CA ILE A 93 5.88 -4.45 -12.74
C ILE A 93 7.30 -3.95 -12.46
N TYR A 94 7.59 -3.69 -11.20
CA TYR A 94 8.89 -3.25 -10.72
C TYR A 94 9.50 -4.28 -9.79
N ALA A 95 10.81 -4.50 -9.95
CA ALA A 95 11.54 -5.51 -9.20
C ALA A 95 11.62 -5.16 -7.70
N ASP A 96 11.81 -3.89 -7.38
CA ASP A 96 12.00 -3.40 -6.02
C ASP A 96 11.48 -1.96 -5.85
N GLU A 97 11.64 -1.44 -4.64
CA GLU A 97 11.14 -0.12 -4.24
C GLU A 97 11.93 1.03 -4.87
N ALA A 98 13.22 0.84 -5.11
CA ALA A 98 14.06 1.86 -5.72
C ALA A 98 13.66 2.06 -7.18
N ALA A 99 13.46 0.96 -7.93
CA ALA A 99 12.97 1.01 -9.31
C ALA A 99 11.55 1.61 -9.39
N LEU A 100 10.67 1.27 -8.45
CA LEU A 100 9.34 1.87 -8.36
C LEU A 100 9.42 3.40 -8.15
N ARG A 101 10.22 3.83 -7.17
CA ARG A 101 10.40 5.27 -6.86
C ARG A 101 11.00 6.03 -8.02
N GLU A 102 12.03 5.49 -8.66
CA GLU A 102 12.66 6.10 -9.83
C GLU A 102 11.61 6.36 -10.92
N ALA A 103 10.83 5.34 -11.26
CA ALA A 103 9.82 5.45 -12.30
C ALA A 103 8.73 6.48 -11.99
N LEU A 104 8.23 6.50 -10.74
CA LEU A 104 7.19 7.44 -10.29
C LEU A 104 7.73 8.87 -10.08
N SER A 105 9.02 9.01 -9.78
CA SER A 105 9.65 10.33 -9.65
C SER A 105 9.84 11.04 -10.99
N ALA A 106 9.92 10.28 -12.10
CA ALA A 106 10.08 10.83 -13.44
C ALA A 106 8.76 11.41 -14.01
N GLY A 107 7.60 10.94 -13.54
CA GLY A 107 6.27 11.35 -14.01
C GLY A 107 5.91 12.79 -13.66
N GLY A 108 6.27 13.24 -12.45
CA GLY A 108 6.11 14.63 -11.99
C GLY A 108 4.66 15.15 -11.91
N ASP A 109 3.70 14.35 -12.35
CA ASP A 109 2.27 14.54 -12.18
C ASP A 109 1.92 14.12 -10.75
N GLY A 110 1.33 15.01 -9.96
CA GLY A 110 1.10 14.78 -8.52
C GLY A 110 0.30 13.51 -8.17
N LEU A 111 -0.22 12.78 -9.16
CA LEU A 111 -0.82 11.47 -9.01
C LEU A 111 0.18 10.41 -8.53
N ASP A 112 1.34 10.32 -9.17
CA ASP A 112 2.39 9.35 -8.84
C ASP A 112 2.95 9.60 -7.43
N GLN A 113 3.12 10.87 -7.07
CA GLN A 113 3.49 11.28 -5.70
C GLN A 113 2.38 10.94 -4.68
N ALA A 114 1.11 11.17 -5.02
CA ALA A 114 0.01 10.78 -4.15
C ALA A 114 -0.04 9.25 -3.95
N LEU A 115 0.31 8.47 -4.96
CA LEU A 115 0.40 7.01 -4.86
C LEU A 115 1.54 6.58 -3.93
N LEU A 116 2.72 7.18 -4.05
CA LEU A 116 3.85 6.94 -3.14
C LEU A 116 3.50 7.29 -1.69
N ALA A 117 2.88 8.45 -1.47
CA ALA A 117 2.44 8.89 -0.15
C ALA A 117 1.38 7.95 0.45
N ALA A 118 0.39 7.51 -0.35
CA ALA A 118 -0.63 6.56 0.06
C ALA A 118 -0.03 5.19 0.43
N ALA A 119 1.04 4.78 -0.25
CA ALA A 119 1.78 3.56 0.04
C ALA A 119 2.75 3.68 1.24
N GLY A 120 2.95 4.88 1.78
CA GLY A 120 3.95 5.14 2.80
C GLY A 120 5.40 5.01 2.30
N LEU A 121 5.60 5.22 0.99
CA LEU A 121 6.89 5.10 0.32
C LEU A 121 7.52 6.46 -0.03
N ASP A 122 6.91 7.56 0.40
CA ASP A 122 7.40 8.92 0.19
C ASP A 122 8.79 9.13 0.85
N PRO A 123 9.80 9.67 0.16
CA PRO A 123 11.13 9.94 0.71
C PRO A 123 11.15 10.84 1.95
N ASP A 124 10.15 11.71 2.14
CA ASP A 124 10.14 12.68 3.25
C ASP A 124 9.66 12.08 4.59
N ARG A 125 9.53 10.76 4.69
CA ARG A 125 8.90 10.05 5.82
C ARG A 125 9.84 9.17 6.67
N GLU A 126 11.16 9.39 6.61
CA GLU A 126 12.16 8.75 7.49
C GLU A 126 12.27 9.38 8.89
#